data_AF-A0A8C0GUU1-F1
#
_entry.id   AF-A0A8C0GUU1-F1
#
_cell.length_a   1.000
_cell.length_b   1.000
_cell.length_c   1.000
_cell.angle_alpha   90.00
_cell.angle_beta   90.00
_cell.angle_gamma   90.00
#
_symmetry.space_group_name_H-M   'P 1'
#
loop_
_entity.id
_entity.type
_entity.pdbx_description
1 polymer ?
#
loop_
_entity_poly.entity_id
_entity_poly.type
_entity_poly.pdbx_seq_one_letter_code
_entity_poly.pdbx_strand_id
1 'polypeptide(L)'
;MAESACCKLVEYLNDLEAREFKMFKFHLENYPLEDGYKRIPRSKTEAADTMDIARAMVQAYQEPRALLMAVKILDGISRKDLSLRIQNDMPEVFRQTPEPTGASEDGKKDQQEELISDMYDRFFGTKKKVEVKLDPNTAFPTLLISQDQKSMRLGDRSQYLPSNSERFDFRPCVLGAPGITRGQLDWVVDVGAGKGWIVGAARESVERKGFLYITAEQGFWGLEFNNGEYQALSTPKTTLFLRASLRRIKVHLDYILGQLSLYNNDTMEHIFTFNYPFSEKMFPFFLTWDTDIPLQLCPCD
;
A
#
# COMPACT_ATOMS: atom_id res chain seq x y z
N MET A 1 -24.73 -19.41 29.62
CA MET A 1 -23.71 -20.22 28.93
C MET A 1 -22.52 -19.31 28.71
N ALA A 2 -21.31 -19.69 29.14
CA ALA A 2 -20.13 -18.88 28.84
C ALA A 2 -19.92 -18.89 27.32
N GLU A 3 -19.81 -17.71 26.74
CA GLU A 3 -19.52 -17.52 25.33
C GLU A 3 -18.10 -18.02 25.03
N SER A 4 -17.94 -18.90 24.03
CA SER A 4 -16.63 -19.48 23.69
C SER A 4 -15.66 -18.39 23.27
N ALA A 5 -14.37 -18.53 23.59
CA ALA A 5 -13.35 -17.57 23.16
C ALA A 5 -13.27 -17.46 21.63
N CYS A 6 -13.67 -18.49 20.88
CA CYS A 6 -13.80 -18.39 19.43
C CYS A 6 -14.83 -17.33 19.01
N CYS A 7 -15.99 -17.26 19.68
CA CYS A 7 -17.01 -16.25 19.38
C CYS A 7 -16.51 -14.85 19.73
N LYS A 8 -15.90 -14.69 20.90
CA LYS A 8 -15.35 -13.40 21.34
C LYS A 8 -14.22 -12.91 20.44
N LEU A 9 -13.30 -13.80 20.05
CA LEU A 9 -12.25 -13.45 19.08
C LEU A 9 -12.85 -12.95 17.77
N VAL A 10 -13.92 -13.56 17.26
CA VAL A 10 -14.59 -13.08 16.05
C VAL A 10 -15.14 -11.67 16.23
N GLU A 11 -15.76 -11.37 17.37
CA GLU A 11 -16.26 -10.02 17.66
C GLU A 11 -15.14 -8.97 17.60
N TYR A 12 -14.04 -9.18 18.32
CA TYR A 12 -12.95 -8.21 18.34
C TYR A 12 -12.22 -8.11 16.99
N LEU A 13 -12.04 -9.23 16.29
CA LEU A 13 -11.36 -9.23 15.00
C LEU A 13 -12.24 -8.65 13.87
N ASN A 14 -13.57 -8.64 14.01
CA ASN A 14 -14.46 -7.95 13.08
C ASN A 14 -14.39 -6.43 13.20
N ASP A 15 -13.93 -5.91 14.34
CA ASP A 15 -13.69 -4.48 14.55
C ASP A 15 -12.33 -4.01 13.98
N LEU A 16 -11.56 -4.91 13.35
CA LEU A 16 -10.34 -4.59 12.63
C LEU A 16 -10.65 -4.13 11.21
N GLU A 17 -10.02 -3.05 10.77
CA GLU A 17 -10.03 -2.66 9.37
C GLU A 17 -9.32 -3.73 8.52
N ALA A 18 -9.60 -3.80 7.22
CA ALA A 18 -9.02 -4.79 6.33
C ALA A 18 -7.47 -4.84 6.40
N ARG A 19 -6.84 -3.67 6.55
CA ARG A 19 -5.38 -3.55 6.73
C ARG A 19 -4.92 -4.18 8.04
N GLU A 20 -5.60 -3.86 9.12
CA GLU A 20 -5.26 -4.31 10.47
C GLU A 20 -5.49 -5.81 10.63
N PHE A 21 -6.58 -6.34 10.03
CA PHE A 21 -6.84 -7.77 9.99
C PHE A 21 -5.77 -8.52 9.18
N LYS A 22 -5.31 -7.94 8.07
CA LYS A 22 -4.18 -8.50 7.31
C LYS A 22 -2.88 -8.47 8.12
N MET A 23 -2.62 -7.39 8.87
CA MET A 23 -1.48 -7.32 9.79
C MET A 23 -1.60 -8.37 10.91
N PHE A 24 -2.79 -8.56 11.46
CA PHE A 24 -3.06 -9.56 12.49
C PHE A 24 -2.74 -10.98 12.01
N LYS A 25 -3.21 -11.35 10.80
CA LYS A 25 -2.87 -12.63 10.15
C LYS A 25 -1.37 -12.79 9.93
N PHE A 26 -0.71 -11.74 9.46
CA PHE A 26 0.73 -11.75 9.23
C PHE A 26 1.53 -12.02 10.51
N HIS A 27 1.09 -11.46 11.65
CA HIS A 27 1.68 -11.74 12.95
C HIS A 27 1.53 -13.21 13.35
N LEU A 28 0.36 -13.82 13.13
CA LEU A 28 0.15 -15.25 13.38
C LEU A 28 1.10 -16.15 12.58
N GLU A 29 1.49 -15.70 11.38
CA GLU A 29 2.39 -16.43 10.47
C GLU A 29 3.87 -16.32 10.86
N ASN A 30 4.31 -15.20 11.44
CA ASN A 30 5.74 -14.87 11.50
C ASN A 30 6.28 -14.50 12.88
N TYR A 31 5.44 -14.09 13.83
CA TYR A 31 5.90 -13.58 15.11
C TYR A 31 6.68 -14.66 15.90
N PRO A 32 7.84 -14.34 16.51
CA PRO A 32 8.52 -15.22 17.44
C PRO A 32 7.71 -15.24 18.74
N LEU A 33 6.84 -16.22 18.86
CA LEU A 33 5.94 -16.32 20.00
C LEU A 33 6.75 -16.88 21.19
N GLU A 34 6.99 -16.06 22.21
CA GLU A 34 7.55 -16.48 23.50
C GLU A 34 6.77 -17.66 24.09
N ASP A 35 7.37 -18.44 25.00
CA ASP A 35 6.68 -19.49 25.78
C ASP A 35 5.98 -20.61 24.97
N GLY A 36 6.61 -21.09 23.89
CA GLY A 36 6.24 -22.36 23.26
C GLY A 36 5.01 -22.32 22.35
N TYR A 37 4.57 -21.13 21.96
CA TYR A 37 3.50 -20.97 20.99
C TYR A 37 4.01 -21.21 19.56
N LYS A 38 3.21 -21.90 18.74
CA LYS A 38 3.56 -22.27 17.37
C LYS A 38 2.94 -21.32 16.36
N ARG A 39 3.70 -20.95 15.33
CA ARG A 39 3.19 -20.16 14.19
C ARG A 39 2.01 -20.87 13.52
N ILE A 40 1.03 -20.11 13.08
CA ILE A 40 -0.06 -20.61 12.23
C ILE A 40 0.40 -20.46 10.77
N PRO A 41 0.52 -21.55 10.00
CA PRO A 41 1.04 -21.50 8.63
C PRO A 41 0.20 -20.58 7.73
N ARG A 42 0.85 -19.86 6.81
CA ARG A 42 0.20 -18.99 5.82
C ARG A 42 -0.90 -19.70 5.01
N SER A 43 -0.73 -20.99 4.74
CA SER A 43 -1.75 -21.82 4.07
C SER A 43 -3.08 -21.88 4.82
N LYS A 44 -3.12 -21.54 6.11
CA LYS A 44 -4.33 -21.48 6.93
C LYS A 44 -4.86 -20.06 7.16
N THR A 45 -4.11 -19.02 6.81
CA THR A 45 -4.47 -17.61 7.13
C THR A 45 -4.74 -16.78 5.88
N GLU A 46 -4.12 -17.09 4.74
CA GLU A 46 -4.13 -16.27 3.52
C GLU A 46 -5.55 -15.99 2.99
N ALA A 47 -6.36 -17.05 2.82
CA ALA A 47 -7.74 -16.94 2.34
C ALA A 47 -8.80 -16.99 3.47
N ALA A 48 -8.36 -17.02 4.73
CA ALA A 48 -9.20 -17.28 5.89
C ALA A 48 -10.05 -16.06 6.26
N ASP A 49 -11.31 -16.21 6.62
CA ASP A 49 -12.09 -15.11 7.18
C ASP A 49 -11.84 -14.93 8.70
N THR A 50 -12.53 -13.99 9.34
CA THR A 50 -12.41 -13.76 10.80
C THR A 50 -12.65 -15.02 11.62
N MET A 51 -13.64 -15.82 11.23
CA MET A 51 -14.02 -17.03 11.96
C MET A 51 -13.00 -18.15 11.75
N ASP A 52 -12.47 -18.30 10.54
CA ASP A 52 -11.38 -19.24 10.27
C ASP A 52 -10.13 -18.91 11.08
N ILE A 53 -9.77 -17.62 11.17
CA ILE A 53 -8.65 -17.16 11.99
C ILE A 53 -8.90 -17.44 13.47
N ALA A 54 -10.07 -17.09 14.00
CA ALA A 54 -10.41 -17.36 15.40
C ALA A 54 -10.36 -18.86 15.72
N ARG A 55 -10.89 -19.71 14.83
CA ARG A 55 -10.82 -21.18 14.97
C ARG A 55 -9.38 -21.68 14.93
N ALA A 56 -8.57 -21.18 14.00
CA ALA A 56 -7.17 -21.56 13.89
C ALA A 56 -6.38 -21.18 15.15
N MET A 57 -6.65 -20.01 15.73
CA MET A 57 -6.04 -19.58 16.99
C MET A 57 -6.45 -20.46 18.17
N VAL A 58 -7.75 -20.74 18.32
CA VAL A 58 -8.25 -21.62 19.40
C VAL A 58 -7.69 -23.04 19.24
N GLN A 59 -7.62 -23.56 18.02
CA GLN A 59 -7.04 -24.88 17.75
C GLN A 59 -5.54 -24.93 18.03
N ALA A 60 -4.79 -23.88 17.67
CA ALA A 60 -3.34 -23.85 17.82
C ALA A 60 -2.90 -23.60 19.28
N TYR A 61 -3.65 -22.75 20.01
CA TYR A 61 -3.20 -22.21 21.30
C TYR A 61 -4.03 -22.68 22.49
N GLN A 62 -5.26 -23.16 22.27
CA GLN A 62 -6.25 -23.48 23.30
C GLN A 62 -6.72 -22.24 24.09
N GLU A 63 -7.84 -22.37 24.81
CA GLU A 63 -8.30 -21.34 25.75
C GLU A 63 -7.56 -21.48 27.10
N PRO A 64 -7.13 -20.38 27.74
CA PRO A 64 -7.35 -18.96 27.39
C PRO A 64 -6.23 -18.34 26.54
N ARG A 65 -5.21 -19.13 26.17
CA ARG A 65 -3.99 -18.67 25.48
C ARG A 65 -4.24 -18.01 24.13
N ALA A 66 -5.29 -18.42 23.40
CA ALA A 66 -5.68 -17.76 22.16
C ALA A 66 -6.04 -16.28 22.36
N LEU A 67 -6.65 -15.92 23.50
CA LEU A 67 -7.01 -14.54 23.84
C LEU A 67 -5.78 -13.71 24.25
N LEU A 68 -4.87 -14.31 25.03
CA LEU A 68 -3.57 -13.70 25.34
C LEU A 68 -2.81 -13.37 24.06
N MET A 69 -2.83 -14.30 23.10
CA MET A 69 -2.18 -14.11 21.81
C MET A 69 -2.81 -12.98 21.01
N ALA A 70 -4.14 -12.91 20.97
CA ALA A 70 -4.84 -11.82 20.28
C ALA A 70 -4.46 -10.46 20.86
N VAL A 71 -4.44 -10.31 22.20
CA VAL A 71 -4.01 -9.08 22.87
C VAL A 71 -2.60 -8.67 22.48
N LYS A 72 -1.62 -9.59 22.55
CA LYS A 72 -0.23 -9.30 22.14
C LYS A 72 -0.14 -8.81 20.69
N ILE A 73 -0.87 -9.45 19.78
CA ILE A 73 -0.88 -9.05 18.36
C ILE A 73 -1.59 -7.70 18.18
N LEU A 74 -2.71 -7.47 18.85
CA LEU A 74 -3.46 -6.20 18.79
C LEU A 74 -2.61 -5.02 19.27
N ASP A 75 -1.85 -5.20 20.36
CA ASP A 75 -0.88 -4.21 20.82
C ASP A 75 0.20 -3.95 19.77
N GLY A 76 0.73 -5.01 19.16
CA GLY A 76 1.75 -4.94 18.10
C GLY A 76 1.28 -4.28 16.80
N ILE A 77 -0.03 -4.28 16.51
CA ILE A 77 -0.63 -3.56 15.37
C ILE A 77 -1.20 -2.19 15.77
N SER A 78 -0.88 -1.68 16.97
CA SER A 78 -1.34 -0.39 17.50
C SER A 78 -2.85 -0.28 17.76
N ARG A 79 -3.58 -1.40 17.87
CA ARG A 79 -5.00 -1.47 18.26
C ARG A 79 -5.18 -1.65 19.76
N LYS A 80 -4.64 -0.70 20.52
CA LYS A 80 -4.68 -0.69 22.00
C LYS A 80 -6.11 -0.60 22.53
N ASP A 81 -7.01 0.03 21.79
CA ASP A 81 -8.43 0.11 22.11
C ASP A 81 -9.09 -1.27 22.20
N LEU A 82 -8.84 -2.15 21.22
CA LEU A 82 -9.36 -3.51 21.23
C LEU A 82 -8.64 -4.38 22.24
N SER A 83 -7.32 -4.26 22.35
CA SER A 83 -6.52 -4.94 23.37
C SER A 83 -7.09 -4.71 24.79
N LEU A 84 -7.33 -3.44 25.15
CA LEU A 84 -7.93 -3.07 26.44
C LEU A 84 -9.37 -3.58 26.58
N ARG A 85 -10.17 -3.56 25.51
CA ARG A 85 -11.53 -4.11 25.53
C ARG A 85 -11.54 -5.60 25.87
N ILE A 86 -10.67 -6.40 25.26
CA ILE A 86 -10.52 -7.84 25.58
C ILE A 86 -10.14 -8.04 27.04
N GLN A 87 -9.17 -7.26 27.53
CA GLN A 87 -8.71 -7.34 28.91
C GLN A 87 -9.82 -7.00 29.92
N ASN A 88 -10.63 -5.98 29.62
CA ASN A 88 -11.74 -5.54 30.46
C ASN A 88 -12.93 -6.50 30.43
N ASP A 89 -13.24 -7.09 29.28
CA ASP A 89 -14.36 -8.04 29.13
C ASP A 89 -14.04 -9.40 29.76
N MET A 90 -12.76 -9.73 29.95
CA MET A 90 -12.29 -11.03 30.47
C MET A 90 -11.15 -10.90 31.50
N PRO A 91 -11.35 -10.18 32.61
CA PRO A 91 -10.26 -9.86 33.55
C PRO A 91 -9.66 -11.11 34.21
N GLU A 92 -10.44 -12.19 34.36
CA GLU A 92 -9.97 -13.45 34.96
C GLU A 92 -8.87 -14.13 34.15
N VAL A 93 -8.87 -13.95 32.82
CA VAL A 93 -7.83 -14.51 31.93
C VAL A 93 -6.48 -13.81 32.15
N PHE A 94 -6.51 -12.53 32.51
CA PHE A 94 -5.33 -11.68 32.62
C PHE A 94 -4.83 -11.50 34.06
N ARG A 95 -5.63 -11.87 35.08
CA ARG A 95 -5.23 -11.85 36.50
C ARG A 95 -4.19 -12.91 36.91
N GLN A 96 -3.96 -13.95 36.10
CA GLN A 96 -3.12 -15.12 36.45
C GLN A 96 -1.89 -15.32 35.56
N THR A 97 -1.31 -14.26 34.98
CA THR A 97 0.08 -14.36 34.50
C THR A 97 0.99 -14.09 35.70
N PRO A 98 1.81 -15.06 36.17
CA PRO A 98 2.87 -14.72 37.11
C PRO A 98 3.79 -13.71 36.40
N GLU A 99 4.12 -12.61 37.07
CA GLU A 99 5.22 -11.76 36.62
C GLU A 99 6.45 -12.65 36.37
N PRO A 100 7.13 -12.50 35.22
CA PRO A 100 8.39 -13.16 34.98
C PRO A 100 9.34 -12.82 36.12
N THR A 101 9.70 -13.85 36.88
CA THR A 101 10.57 -13.70 38.05
C THR A 101 11.96 -13.29 37.56
N GLY A 102 12.28 -12.01 37.70
CA GLY A 102 13.65 -11.52 37.93
C GLY A 102 14.70 -11.75 36.85
N ALA A 103 14.34 -11.74 35.56
CA ALA A 103 15.32 -11.66 34.47
C ALA A 103 15.01 -10.45 33.57
N SER A 104 15.69 -9.33 33.84
CA SER A 104 15.74 -8.07 33.07
C SER A 104 14.81 -8.02 31.85
N GLU A 105 13.57 -7.62 32.06
CA GLU A 105 12.53 -7.55 31.02
C GLU A 105 12.80 -6.50 29.93
N ASP A 106 13.55 -5.45 30.26
CA ASP A 106 13.91 -4.38 29.30
C ASP A 106 14.61 -4.96 28.06
N GLY A 107 15.60 -5.85 28.27
CA GLY A 107 16.39 -6.39 27.15
C GLY A 107 15.65 -7.35 26.21
N LYS A 108 14.54 -7.95 26.65
CA LYS A 108 13.72 -8.87 25.81
C LYS A 108 12.62 -8.13 25.05
N LYS A 109 11.97 -7.15 25.69
CA LYS A 109 10.99 -6.29 25.02
C LYS A 109 11.65 -5.47 23.93
N ASP A 110 12.80 -4.86 24.21
CA ASP A 110 13.54 -4.05 23.23
C ASP A 110 13.98 -4.89 22.02
N GLN A 111 14.53 -6.09 22.25
CA GLN A 111 14.92 -7.01 21.16
C GLN A 111 13.72 -7.50 20.35
N GLN A 112 12.57 -7.71 21.00
CA GLN A 112 11.35 -8.16 20.34
C GLN A 112 10.70 -7.04 19.53
N GLU A 113 10.63 -5.82 20.08
CA GLU A 113 10.16 -4.63 19.37
C GLU A 113 11.07 -4.31 18.18
N GLU A 114 12.38 -4.46 18.32
CA GLU A 114 13.35 -4.30 17.23
C GLU A 114 13.14 -5.38 16.15
N LEU A 115 12.97 -6.66 16.53
CA LEU A 115 12.63 -7.73 15.58
C LEU A 115 11.30 -7.50 14.85
N ILE A 116 10.30 -6.95 15.55
CA ILE A 116 9.00 -6.60 14.98
C ILE A 116 9.18 -5.45 14.00
N SER A 117 9.87 -4.38 14.39
CA SER A 117 10.18 -3.25 13.52
C SER A 117 10.94 -3.71 12.27
N ASP A 118 11.97 -4.55 12.43
CA ASP A 118 12.74 -5.11 11.32
C ASP A 118 11.87 -6.00 10.42
N MET A 119 10.97 -6.80 10.99
CA MET A 119 10.01 -7.60 10.23
C MET A 119 9.00 -6.73 9.49
N TYR A 120 8.51 -5.66 10.13
CA TYR A 120 7.63 -4.66 9.52
C TYR A 120 8.34 -3.96 8.36
N ASP A 121 9.56 -3.51 8.56
CA ASP A 121 10.38 -2.86 7.53
C ASP A 121 10.72 -3.81 6.38
N ARG A 122 10.93 -5.10 6.68
CA ARG A 122 11.22 -6.11 5.67
C ARG A 122 10.02 -6.47 4.81
N PHE A 123 8.82 -6.48 5.39
CA PHE A 123 7.58 -6.79 4.68
C PHE A 123 6.91 -5.54 4.12
N PHE A 124 6.53 -4.59 4.97
CA PHE A 124 5.84 -3.34 4.64
C PHE A 124 6.77 -2.22 4.17
N GLY A 125 8.08 -2.44 4.15
CA GLY A 125 9.05 -1.39 3.87
C GLY A 125 9.16 -0.45 5.07
N THR A 126 10.38 0.00 5.39
CA THR A 126 10.51 1.27 6.12
C THR A 126 9.67 2.30 5.37
N LYS A 127 8.89 3.14 6.09
CA LYS A 127 8.32 4.38 5.55
C LYS A 127 9.46 5.38 5.29
N LYS A 128 10.47 4.96 4.54
CA LYS A 128 11.54 5.79 4.05
C LYS A 128 10.88 6.72 3.05
N LYS A 129 11.17 7.99 3.25
CA LYS A 129 10.78 9.06 2.36
C LYS A 129 11.55 8.88 1.05
N VAL A 130 11.03 8.02 0.19
CA VAL A 130 11.65 7.67 -1.08
C VAL A 130 11.21 8.70 -2.10
N GLU A 131 12.18 9.46 -2.57
CA GLU A 131 11.94 10.52 -3.53
C GLU A 131 11.72 9.91 -4.93
N VAL A 132 10.54 10.15 -5.54
CA VAL A 132 10.26 9.69 -6.92
C VAL A 132 10.90 10.65 -7.92
N LYS A 133 11.58 10.12 -8.94
CA LYS A 133 12.14 10.88 -10.08
C LYS A 133 11.68 10.28 -11.39
N LEU A 134 11.50 11.11 -12.42
CA LEU A 134 11.17 10.65 -13.77
C LEU A 134 12.38 9.95 -14.40
N ASP A 135 12.19 8.78 -15.00
CA ASP A 135 13.26 8.02 -15.64
C ASP A 135 13.37 8.36 -17.15
N PRO A 136 14.42 9.09 -17.58
CA PRO A 136 14.60 9.47 -18.97
C PRO A 136 14.82 8.29 -19.93
N ASN A 137 15.21 7.11 -19.44
CA ASN A 137 15.35 5.92 -20.29
C ASN A 137 14.00 5.39 -20.76
N THR A 138 12.95 5.59 -19.97
CA THR A 138 11.58 5.15 -20.27
C THR A 138 10.78 6.19 -21.06
N ALA A 139 11.20 7.46 -21.02
CA ALA A 139 10.45 8.59 -21.55
C ALA A 139 10.26 8.55 -23.07
N PHE A 140 9.03 8.83 -23.52
CA PHE A 140 8.72 9.07 -24.92
C PHE A 140 9.64 10.17 -25.52
N PRO A 141 10.18 10.01 -26.75
CA PRO A 141 11.22 10.89 -27.28
C PRO A 141 10.90 12.39 -27.34
N THR A 142 9.63 12.75 -27.43
CA THR A 142 9.19 14.16 -27.49
C THR A 142 8.98 14.78 -26.10
N LEU A 143 9.02 14.00 -25.02
CA LEU A 143 8.89 14.54 -23.66
C LEU A 143 10.13 15.28 -23.22
N LEU A 144 9.96 16.52 -22.77
CA LEU A 144 11.01 17.32 -22.17
C LEU A 144 10.97 17.11 -20.65
N ILE A 145 12.02 16.49 -20.11
CA ILE A 145 12.20 16.26 -18.66
C ILE A 145 13.18 17.28 -18.11
N SER A 146 12.87 17.88 -16.96
CA SER A 146 13.75 18.82 -16.27
C SER A 146 15.04 18.16 -15.76
N GLN A 147 16.08 18.95 -15.54
CA GLN A 147 17.39 18.45 -15.10
C GLN A 147 17.34 17.71 -13.75
N ASP A 148 16.46 18.13 -12.85
CA ASP A 148 16.22 17.50 -11.55
C ASP A 148 15.33 16.24 -11.64
N GLN A 149 14.84 15.91 -12.83
CA GLN A 149 13.91 14.80 -13.10
C GLN A 149 12.60 14.88 -12.31
N LYS A 150 12.15 16.10 -12.01
CA LYS A 150 10.91 16.35 -11.29
C LYS A 150 9.77 16.86 -12.15
N SER A 151 10.06 17.32 -13.35
CA SER A 151 9.06 17.96 -14.20
C SER A 151 9.11 17.40 -15.62
N MET A 152 7.93 17.28 -16.24
CA MET A 152 7.80 16.91 -17.64
C MET A 152 6.72 17.71 -18.36
N ARG A 153 6.94 17.97 -19.64
CA ARG A 153 5.93 18.50 -20.57
C ARG A 153 6.15 17.95 -21.98
N LEU A 154 5.14 18.05 -22.82
CA LEU A 154 5.26 17.68 -24.22
C LEU A 154 6.06 18.74 -24.98
N GLY A 155 7.11 18.32 -25.69
CA GLY A 155 7.83 19.17 -26.62
C GLY A 155 7.24 19.15 -28.03
N ASP A 156 7.80 19.99 -28.90
CA ASP A 156 7.31 20.11 -30.28
C ASP A 156 7.98 19.13 -31.24
N ARG A 157 9.13 18.56 -30.83
CA ARG A 157 9.99 17.73 -31.68
C ARG A 157 10.54 16.55 -30.89
N SER A 158 10.67 15.43 -31.57
CA SER A 158 11.35 14.25 -31.06
C SER A 158 12.83 14.57 -30.81
N GLN A 159 13.33 14.18 -29.64
CA GLN A 159 14.75 14.28 -29.29
C GLN A 159 15.52 13.09 -29.87
N TYR A 160 16.79 13.32 -30.19
CA TYR A 160 17.69 12.24 -30.61
C TYR A 160 18.19 11.46 -29.39
N LEU A 161 17.38 10.47 -28.98
CA LEU A 161 17.68 9.59 -27.85
C LEU A 161 18.00 8.18 -28.34
N PRO A 162 18.86 7.43 -27.61
CA PRO A 162 19.14 6.05 -27.95
C PRO A 162 17.86 5.21 -27.88
N SER A 163 17.69 4.35 -28.88
CA SER A 163 16.65 3.32 -28.86
C SER A 163 17.01 2.29 -27.79
N ASN A 164 16.08 2.04 -26.87
CA ASN A 164 16.17 0.99 -25.87
C ASN A 164 14.78 0.34 -25.70
N SER A 165 14.74 -0.84 -25.08
CA SER A 165 13.50 -1.61 -24.87
C SER A 165 12.57 -0.99 -23.83
N GLU A 166 13.10 -0.21 -22.89
CA GLU A 166 12.35 0.42 -21.78
C GLU A 166 11.55 1.66 -22.22
N ARG A 167 11.98 2.30 -23.32
CA ARG A 167 11.42 3.55 -23.84
C ARG A 167 10.04 3.36 -24.43
N PHE A 168 9.06 4.15 -24.00
CA PHE A 168 7.76 4.23 -24.65
C PHE A 168 7.85 4.87 -26.05
N ASP A 169 7.16 4.29 -27.04
CA ASP A 169 7.10 4.84 -28.41
C ASP A 169 5.69 5.17 -28.92
N PHE A 170 4.66 4.97 -28.08
CA PHE A 170 3.25 5.02 -28.50
C PHE A 170 2.47 6.22 -27.97
N ARG A 171 2.86 6.74 -26.79
CA ARG A 171 2.23 7.88 -26.13
C ARG A 171 3.27 8.70 -25.37
N PRO A 172 3.01 10.00 -25.10
CA PRO A 172 3.91 10.88 -24.35
C PRO A 172 3.90 10.57 -22.84
N CYS A 173 4.38 9.37 -22.47
CA CYS A 173 4.48 8.89 -21.10
C CYS A 173 5.90 8.52 -20.67
N VAL A 174 6.06 8.38 -19.36
CA VAL A 174 7.32 8.07 -18.68
C VAL A 174 7.03 7.33 -17.37
N LEU A 175 7.95 6.47 -16.93
CA LEU A 175 7.92 5.89 -15.58
C LEU A 175 8.69 6.76 -14.58
N GLY A 176 8.26 6.71 -13.33
CA GLY A 176 9.06 7.16 -12.20
C GLY A 176 9.91 6.04 -11.62
N ALA A 177 10.99 6.43 -10.95
CA ALA A 177 11.85 5.57 -10.16
C ALA A 177 11.95 6.09 -8.72
N PRO A 178 12.07 5.20 -7.71
CA PRO A 178 12.14 3.75 -7.85
C PRO A 178 10.75 3.10 -7.97
N GLY A 179 10.71 1.93 -8.61
CA GLY A 179 9.57 1.02 -8.49
C GLY A 179 9.69 0.10 -7.27
N ILE A 180 8.57 -0.41 -6.76
CA ILE A 180 8.50 -1.24 -5.56
C ILE A 180 7.93 -2.64 -5.85
N THR A 181 8.41 -3.63 -5.10
CA THR A 181 7.87 -5.01 -5.05
C THR A 181 7.38 -5.39 -3.64
N ARG A 182 7.41 -4.43 -2.71
CA ARG A 182 7.07 -4.58 -1.30
C ARG A 182 6.85 -3.21 -0.70
N GLY A 183 6.06 -3.18 0.37
CA GLY A 183 5.78 -1.97 1.12
C GLY A 183 4.95 -0.92 0.41
N GLN A 184 5.17 0.34 0.78
CA GLN A 184 4.37 1.48 0.33
C GLN A 184 5.23 2.53 -0.38
N LEU A 185 4.64 3.21 -1.36
CA LEU A 185 5.26 4.35 -2.04
C LEU A 185 4.22 5.46 -2.22
N ASP A 186 4.55 6.65 -1.72
CA ASP A 186 3.75 7.86 -1.86
C ASP A 186 4.47 8.84 -2.79
N TRP A 187 3.71 9.48 -3.69
CA TRP A 187 4.18 10.66 -4.41
C TRP A 187 3.04 11.64 -4.66
N VAL A 188 3.39 12.92 -4.80
CA VAL A 188 2.45 13.99 -5.08
C VAL A 188 2.83 14.63 -6.41
N VAL A 189 1.85 14.85 -7.27
CA VAL A 189 2.02 15.50 -8.58
C VAL A 189 1.21 16.77 -8.61
N ASP A 190 1.86 17.89 -8.89
CA ASP A 190 1.22 19.11 -9.34
C ASP A 190 0.87 18.97 -10.83
N VAL A 191 -0.43 19.02 -11.12
CA VAL A 191 -1.02 18.97 -12.46
C VAL A 191 -1.42 20.36 -12.96
N GLY A 192 -1.29 21.39 -12.11
CA GLY A 192 -1.56 22.78 -12.43
C GLY A 192 -2.95 22.99 -13.05
N ALA A 193 -2.97 23.74 -14.16
CA ALA A 193 -4.15 23.92 -15.01
C ALA A 193 -4.03 23.12 -16.33
N GLY A 194 -3.25 22.04 -16.32
CA GLY A 194 -2.99 21.22 -17.49
C GLY A 194 -4.26 20.62 -18.07
N LYS A 195 -4.36 20.57 -19.41
CA LYS A 195 -5.61 20.21 -20.11
C LYS A 195 -5.74 18.73 -20.43
N GLY A 196 -4.67 17.97 -20.29
CA GLY A 196 -4.63 16.54 -20.59
C GLY A 196 -3.48 15.84 -19.91
N TRP A 197 -3.76 14.93 -18.99
CA TRP A 197 -2.74 14.15 -18.27
C TRP A 197 -3.28 12.83 -17.72
N ILE A 198 -2.36 11.92 -17.39
CA ILE A 198 -2.61 10.72 -16.58
C ILE A 198 -1.55 10.65 -15.48
N VAL A 199 -1.99 10.39 -14.25
CA VAL A 199 -1.14 10.16 -13.09
C VAL A 199 -1.55 8.86 -12.41
N GLY A 200 -0.59 7.98 -12.14
CA GLY A 200 -0.87 6.69 -11.51
C GLY A 200 0.34 5.78 -11.44
N ALA A 201 0.14 4.47 -11.54
CA ALA A 201 1.19 3.46 -11.52
C ALA A 201 1.04 2.47 -12.70
N ALA A 202 2.16 1.87 -13.08
CA ALA A 202 2.22 0.81 -14.08
C ALA A 202 3.07 -0.36 -13.57
N ARG A 203 2.74 -1.58 -14.00
CA ARG A 203 3.57 -2.76 -13.73
C ARG A 203 4.83 -2.76 -14.60
N GLU A 204 5.85 -3.49 -14.19
CA GLU A 204 7.14 -3.58 -14.89
C GLU A 204 6.97 -4.09 -16.33
N SER A 205 6.15 -5.13 -16.49
CA SER A 205 5.91 -5.84 -17.75
C SER A 205 5.03 -5.12 -18.78
N VAL A 206 4.58 -3.87 -18.53
CA VAL A 206 3.76 -3.18 -19.53
C VAL A 206 4.51 -3.05 -20.86
N GLU A 207 3.78 -3.29 -21.96
CA GLU A 207 4.34 -3.16 -23.30
C GLU A 207 4.78 -1.72 -23.55
N ARG A 208 5.98 -1.56 -24.13
CA ARG A 208 6.58 -0.24 -24.36
C ARG A 208 6.46 0.21 -25.81
N LYS A 209 6.13 -0.72 -26.71
CA LYS A 209 6.16 -0.53 -28.16
C LYS A 209 4.78 -0.72 -28.81
N GLY A 210 4.53 -0.02 -29.90
CA GLY A 210 3.38 -0.28 -30.79
C GLY A 210 2.15 0.57 -30.50
N PHE A 211 0.94 0.01 -30.60
CA PHE A 211 -0.30 0.74 -30.31
C PHE A 211 -1.03 0.07 -29.15
N LEU A 212 -1.04 0.73 -28.00
CA LEU A 212 -1.56 0.18 -26.76
C LEU A 212 -2.58 1.12 -26.08
N TYR A 213 -3.60 0.56 -25.45
CA TYR A 213 -4.60 1.28 -24.69
C TYR A 213 -4.17 1.40 -23.22
N ILE A 214 -4.21 2.60 -22.67
CA ILE A 214 -3.84 2.77 -21.25
C ILE A 214 -5.05 2.34 -20.41
N THR A 215 -5.04 1.11 -19.91
CA THR A 215 -6.10 0.50 -19.11
C THR A 215 -5.54 -0.39 -17.99
N ALA A 216 -6.37 -0.65 -16.98
CA ALA A 216 -6.04 -1.59 -15.90
C ALA A 216 -5.69 -3.00 -16.41
N GLU A 217 -6.40 -3.53 -17.42
CA GLU A 217 -6.10 -4.83 -18.02
C GLU A 217 -4.69 -4.91 -18.63
N GLN A 218 -4.21 -3.81 -19.21
CA GLN A 218 -2.87 -3.76 -19.80
C GLN A 218 -1.79 -3.40 -18.77
N GLY A 219 -2.16 -3.21 -17.50
CA GLY A 219 -1.25 -3.00 -16.39
C GLY A 219 -1.01 -1.53 -16.05
N PHE A 220 -1.94 -0.65 -16.39
CA PHE A 220 -1.90 0.78 -16.04
C PHE A 220 -3.08 1.15 -15.14
N TRP A 221 -2.79 1.72 -13.98
CA TRP A 221 -3.79 2.19 -13.03
C TRP A 221 -3.55 3.66 -12.76
N GLY A 222 -4.58 4.49 -12.80
CA GLY A 222 -4.41 5.91 -12.58
C GLY A 222 -5.66 6.71 -12.85
N LEU A 223 -5.53 8.02 -12.64
CA LEU A 223 -6.54 9.01 -12.97
C LEU A 223 -6.12 9.75 -14.23
N GLU A 224 -7.03 9.79 -15.19
CA GLU A 224 -6.93 10.60 -16.40
C GLU A 224 -7.78 11.85 -16.24
N PHE A 225 -7.25 12.98 -16.68
CA PHE A 225 -8.03 14.18 -16.98
C PHE A 225 -7.86 14.48 -18.47
N ASN A 226 -8.97 14.52 -19.19
CA ASN A 226 -8.97 14.82 -20.63
C ASN A 226 -10.30 15.46 -21.02
N ASN A 227 -10.27 16.49 -21.87
CA ASN A 227 -11.46 17.21 -22.34
C ASN A 227 -12.43 17.67 -21.22
N GLY A 228 -11.90 18.00 -20.04
CA GLY A 228 -12.71 18.46 -18.90
C GLY A 228 -13.31 17.35 -18.03
N GLU A 229 -13.07 16.08 -18.34
CA GLU A 229 -13.57 14.93 -17.59
C GLU A 229 -12.46 14.22 -16.82
N TYR A 230 -12.79 13.77 -15.61
CA TYR A 230 -11.94 12.88 -14.82
C TYR A 230 -12.38 11.44 -15.00
N GLN A 231 -11.44 10.53 -15.31
CA GLN A 231 -11.72 9.11 -15.45
C GLN A 231 -10.69 8.28 -14.71
N ALA A 232 -11.16 7.35 -13.86
CA ALA A 232 -10.32 6.27 -13.37
C ALA A 232 -10.13 5.24 -14.50
N LEU A 233 -8.89 4.82 -14.72
CA LEU A 233 -8.48 3.85 -15.75
C LEU A 233 -8.85 2.39 -15.43
N SER A 234 -9.99 2.18 -14.76
CA SER A 234 -10.62 0.88 -14.56
C SER A 234 -11.04 0.27 -15.90
N THR A 235 -11.47 -0.98 -15.89
CA THR A 235 -12.01 -1.64 -17.09
C THR A 235 -13.42 -2.15 -16.81
N PRO A 236 -14.46 -1.52 -17.41
CA PRO A 236 -14.42 -0.30 -18.23
C PRO A 236 -14.01 0.94 -17.42
N LYS A 237 -13.58 2.02 -18.11
CA LYS A 237 -13.21 3.29 -17.44
C LYS A 237 -14.37 3.82 -16.60
N THR A 238 -14.07 4.36 -15.43
CA THR A 238 -15.07 4.95 -14.53
C THR A 238 -14.95 6.47 -14.55
N THR A 239 -15.96 7.15 -15.09
CA THR A 239 -16.05 8.62 -15.04
C THR A 239 -16.34 9.09 -13.61
N LEU A 240 -15.59 10.09 -13.14
CA LEU A 240 -15.66 10.64 -11.80
C LEU A 240 -16.20 12.08 -11.84
N PHE A 241 -17.17 12.38 -10.96
CA PHE A 241 -17.76 13.71 -10.82
C PHE A 241 -17.15 14.42 -9.61
N LEU A 242 -16.10 15.19 -9.84
CA LEU A 242 -15.41 15.95 -8.79
C LEU A 242 -16.01 17.34 -8.64
N ARG A 243 -16.15 17.81 -7.40
CA ARG A 243 -16.72 19.15 -7.09
C ARG A 243 -15.78 20.30 -7.46
N ALA A 244 -14.48 20.03 -7.47
CA ALA A 244 -13.44 21.01 -7.76
C ALA A 244 -12.38 20.40 -8.68
N SER A 245 -11.73 21.25 -9.48
CA SER A 245 -10.58 20.86 -10.29
C SER A 245 -9.39 20.51 -9.39
N LEU A 246 -8.72 19.40 -9.68
CA LEU A 246 -7.52 18.98 -8.97
C LEU A 246 -6.32 19.83 -9.42
N ARG A 247 -5.52 20.32 -8.46
CA ARG A 247 -4.21 20.93 -8.73
C ARG A 247 -3.07 20.05 -8.28
N ARG A 248 -3.19 19.41 -7.12
CA ARG A 248 -2.21 18.44 -6.62
C ARG A 248 -2.86 17.12 -6.29
N ILE A 249 -2.27 16.05 -6.78
CA ILE A 249 -2.78 14.68 -6.62
C ILE A 249 -1.78 13.88 -5.83
N LYS A 250 -2.22 13.35 -4.70
CA LYS A 250 -1.44 12.37 -3.95
C LYS A 250 -1.80 10.97 -4.44
N VAL A 251 -0.78 10.19 -4.74
CA VAL A 251 -0.92 8.78 -5.09
C VAL A 251 -0.24 7.95 -4.00
N HIS A 252 -0.98 6.99 -3.47
CA HIS A 252 -0.54 6.03 -2.47
C HIS A 252 -0.60 4.63 -3.07
N LEU A 253 0.57 4.02 -3.25
CA LEU A 253 0.70 2.64 -3.68
C LEU A 253 1.02 1.78 -2.46
N ASP A 254 0.12 0.88 -2.09
CA ASP A 254 0.36 -0.17 -1.09
C ASP A 254 0.48 -1.52 -1.79
N TYR A 255 1.72 -1.99 -1.92
CA TYR A 255 2.01 -3.24 -2.62
C TYR A 255 1.39 -4.45 -1.90
N ILE A 256 1.40 -4.44 -0.56
CA ILE A 256 0.92 -5.58 0.23
C ILE A 256 -0.59 -5.66 0.16
N LEU A 257 -1.28 -4.54 0.34
CA LEU A 257 -2.73 -4.50 0.23
C LEU A 257 -3.21 -4.68 -1.21
N GLY A 258 -2.31 -4.54 -2.20
CA GLY A 258 -2.69 -4.58 -3.60
C GLY A 258 -3.57 -3.38 -3.92
N GLN A 259 -3.19 -2.19 -3.43
CA GLN A 259 -4.02 -0.99 -3.56
C GLN A 259 -3.24 0.17 -4.18
N LEU A 260 -3.90 0.88 -5.10
CA LEU A 260 -3.48 2.19 -5.56
C LEU A 260 -4.60 3.19 -5.26
N SER A 261 -4.36 4.08 -4.31
CA SER A 261 -5.32 5.08 -3.86
C SER A 261 -4.90 6.47 -4.31
N LEU A 262 -5.86 7.25 -4.81
CA LEU A 262 -5.67 8.62 -5.27
C LEU A 262 -6.46 9.57 -4.38
N TYR A 263 -5.83 10.69 -4.02
CA TYR A 263 -6.40 11.71 -3.17
C TYR A 263 -6.16 13.10 -3.76
N ASN A 264 -7.10 14.00 -3.50
CA ASN A 264 -6.83 15.43 -3.65
C ASN A 264 -5.86 15.83 -2.55
N ASN A 265 -4.65 16.23 -2.90
CA ASN A 265 -3.62 16.54 -1.91
C ASN A 265 -3.92 17.83 -1.13
N ASP A 266 -4.73 18.74 -1.70
CA ASP A 266 -5.06 20.02 -1.08
C ASP A 266 -6.14 19.87 0.00
N THR A 267 -7.15 19.03 -0.26
CA THR A 267 -8.28 18.80 0.65
C THR A 267 -8.16 17.50 1.45
N MET A 268 -7.19 16.65 1.09
CA MET A 268 -7.05 15.26 1.56
C MET A 268 -8.28 14.37 1.28
N GLU A 269 -9.18 14.82 0.39
CA GLU A 269 -10.35 14.04 -0.01
C GLU A 269 -9.92 12.84 -0.87
N HIS A 270 -10.52 11.69 -0.58
CA HIS A 270 -10.37 10.50 -1.40
C HIS A 270 -11.01 10.70 -2.78
N ILE A 271 -10.31 10.30 -3.84
CA ILE A 271 -10.80 10.36 -5.22
C ILE A 271 -11.23 8.97 -5.69
N PHE A 272 -10.30 8.01 -5.63
CA PHE A 272 -10.51 6.67 -6.15
C PHE A 272 -9.50 5.68 -5.59
N THR A 273 -9.87 4.40 -5.45
CA THR A 273 -8.94 3.32 -5.11
C THR A 273 -9.10 2.15 -6.06
N PHE A 274 -7.99 1.72 -6.65
CA PHE A 274 -7.89 0.46 -7.36
C PHE A 274 -7.50 -0.64 -6.38
N ASN A 275 -8.22 -1.77 -6.41
CA ASN A 275 -7.86 -2.98 -5.68
C ASN A 275 -7.38 -4.02 -6.69
N TYR A 276 -6.08 -4.30 -6.69
CA TYR A 276 -5.44 -5.25 -7.59
C TYR A 276 -4.26 -5.95 -6.90
N PRO A 277 -4.25 -7.29 -6.80
CA PRO A 277 -3.14 -8.02 -6.19
C PRO A 277 -1.89 -7.95 -7.09
N PHE A 278 -0.99 -7.00 -6.79
CA PHE A 278 0.26 -6.83 -7.55
C PHE A 278 1.19 -8.02 -7.34
N SER A 279 1.67 -8.62 -8.43
CA SER A 279 2.54 -9.80 -8.43
C SER A 279 3.95 -9.52 -8.97
N GLU A 280 4.19 -8.32 -9.48
CA GLU A 280 5.44 -7.87 -10.06
C GLU A 280 5.72 -6.43 -9.67
N LYS A 281 6.91 -5.93 -9.99
CA LYS A 281 7.33 -4.58 -9.61
C LYS A 281 6.42 -3.51 -10.20
N MET A 282 6.05 -2.54 -9.38
CA MET A 282 5.17 -1.44 -9.72
C MET A 282 5.95 -0.12 -9.74
N PHE A 283 5.75 0.68 -10.77
CA PHE A 283 6.42 1.97 -10.97
C PHE A 283 5.39 3.11 -11.01
N PRO A 284 5.71 4.30 -10.47
CA PRO A 284 4.95 5.51 -10.79
C PRO A 284 4.88 5.71 -12.31
N PHE A 285 3.75 6.23 -12.79
CA PHE A 285 3.44 6.39 -14.21
C PHE A 285 2.83 7.77 -14.46
N PHE A 286 3.34 8.43 -15.50
CA PHE A 286 2.94 9.78 -15.87
C PHE A 286 2.78 9.90 -17.37
N LEU A 287 1.74 10.60 -17.81
CA LEU A 287 1.50 10.95 -19.21
C LEU A 287 1.00 12.38 -19.27
N THR A 288 1.49 13.17 -20.24
CA THR A 288 0.94 14.50 -20.53
C THR A 288 0.79 14.74 -22.01
N TRP A 289 -0.29 15.40 -22.40
CA TRP A 289 -0.46 15.97 -23.74
C TRP A 289 -0.23 17.49 -23.77
N ASP A 290 0.05 18.10 -22.61
CA ASP A 290 0.20 19.54 -22.47
C ASP A 290 1.62 19.99 -22.82
N THR A 291 1.72 21.06 -23.61
CA THR A 291 2.99 21.63 -24.09
C THR A 291 3.48 22.81 -23.25
N ASP A 292 2.55 23.46 -22.54
CA ASP A 292 2.77 24.71 -21.80
C ASP A 292 2.84 24.44 -20.29
N ILE A 293 1.91 23.62 -19.76
CA ILE A 293 1.80 23.33 -18.33
C ILE A 293 2.48 22.00 -18.03
N PRO A 294 3.62 22.00 -17.32
CA PRO A 294 4.29 20.76 -16.97
C PRO A 294 3.55 20.00 -15.85
N LEU A 295 3.65 18.67 -15.89
CA LEU A 295 3.45 17.86 -14.69
C LEU A 295 4.70 17.96 -13.82
N GLN A 296 4.52 18.18 -12.52
CA GLN A 296 5.64 18.34 -11.59
C GLN A 296 5.47 17.48 -10.34
N LEU A 297 6.46 16.64 -10.07
CA LEU A 297 6.59 15.91 -8.81
C LEU A 297 6.93 16.90 -7.69
N CYS A 298 6.08 16.93 -6.67
CA CYS A 298 6.34 17.71 -5.48
C CYS A 298 7.45 17.05 -4.64
N PRO A 299 8.23 17.83 -3.87
CA PRO A 299 9.13 17.30 -2.86
C PRO A 299 8.35 16.42 -1.87
N CYS A 300 8.99 15.38 -1.33
CA CYS A 300 8.41 14.66 -0.21
C CYS A 300 8.52 15.53 1.05
N ASP A 301 7.40 15.75 1.76
CA ASP A 301 7.30 16.49 3.04
C ASP A 301 7.46 15.64 4.29
#